data_AF-A0A948G2L4-F1
#
_entry.id   AF-A0A948G2L4-F1
#
_cell.length_a   1.000
_cell.length_b   1.000
_cell.length_c   1.000
_cell.angle_alpha   90.00
_cell.angle_beta   90.00
_cell.angle_gamma   90.00
#
_symmetry.space_group_name_H-M   'P 1'
#
loop_
_entity.id
_entity.type
_entity.pdbx_description
1 polymer ?
#
loop_
_entity_poly.entity_id
_entity_poly.type
_entity_poly.pdbx_seq_one_letter_code
_entity_poly.pdbx_strand_id
1 'polypeptide(L)'
;MFQPNDSPIVKTATDVLQRIIDAHGNQIPGRLGGYLCVVQRPTGILQMLRSIGMFTDSRFALSCEKEAVANARSLLEYPDALSTWAIRNPPSILGGGIALPAWDINVSFCGLDEVGNEAGVLISLVELGLLNSDTVRPYLAISYNALYLQLAELAAA
;
A
#
# COMPACT_ATOMS: atom_id res chain seq x y z
N MET A 1 -5.43 -5.16 -23.34
CA MET A 1 -6.17 -4.13 -22.60
C MET A 1 -6.84 -4.84 -21.42
N PHE A 2 -6.25 -4.78 -20.23
CA PHE A 2 -6.84 -5.38 -19.04
C PHE A 2 -7.94 -4.44 -18.56
N GLN A 3 -9.18 -4.91 -18.55
CA GLN A 3 -10.26 -4.13 -17.95
C GLN A 3 -10.20 -4.32 -16.44
N PRO A 4 -10.11 -3.24 -15.65
CA PRO A 4 -10.12 -3.37 -14.20
C PRO A 4 -11.53 -3.81 -13.75
N ASN A 5 -11.60 -4.99 -13.16
CA ASN A 5 -12.42 -5.33 -11.98
C ASN A 5 -13.91 -4.93 -11.96
N ASP A 6 -14.73 -5.58 -12.79
CA ASP A 6 -16.20 -5.60 -12.59
C ASP A 6 -16.64 -6.55 -11.45
N SER A 7 -15.70 -7.16 -10.72
CA SER A 7 -16.02 -8.04 -9.59
C SER A 7 -16.66 -7.24 -8.45
N PRO A 8 -17.88 -7.60 -7.98
CA PRO A 8 -18.52 -6.96 -6.83
C PRO A 8 -17.64 -6.97 -5.57
N ILE A 9 -16.81 -8.00 -5.41
CA ILE A 9 -15.87 -8.14 -4.29
C ILE A 9 -14.78 -7.07 -4.37
N VAL A 10 -14.16 -6.89 -5.54
CA VAL A 10 -13.10 -5.89 -5.71
C VAL A 10 -13.66 -4.50 -5.52
N LYS A 11 -14.86 -4.22 -6.06
CA LYS A 11 -15.55 -2.95 -5.82
C LYS A 11 -15.78 -2.69 -4.33
N THR A 12 -16.30 -3.70 -3.61
CA THR A 12 -16.55 -3.59 -2.17
C THR A 12 -15.25 -3.36 -1.38
N ALA A 13 -14.18 -4.08 -1.72
CA ALA A 13 -12.87 -3.90 -1.09
C ALA A 13 -12.34 -2.49 -1.35
N THR A 14 -12.29 -2.04 -2.61
CA THR A 14 -11.85 -0.68 -2.98
C THR A 14 -12.67 0.40 -2.28
N ASP A 15 -14.00 0.26 -2.21
CA ASP A 15 -14.87 1.22 -1.53
C ASP A 15 -14.54 1.33 -0.02
N VAL A 16 -14.25 0.21 0.64
CA VAL A 16 -13.85 0.20 2.06
C VAL A 16 -12.45 0.77 2.24
N LEU A 17 -11.50 0.38 1.39
CA LEU A 17 -10.14 0.94 1.41
C LEU A 17 -10.17 2.46 1.20
N GLN A 18 -11.04 2.97 0.33
CA GLN A 18 -11.20 4.39 0.09
C GLN A 18 -11.73 5.11 1.34
N ARG A 19 -12.71 4.51 2.04
CA ARG A 19 -13.21 5.08 3.32
C ARG A 19 -12.13 5.14 4.39
N ILE A 20 -11.23 4.15 4.43
CA ILE A 20 -10.06 4.18 5.30
C ILE A 20 -9.18 5.38 4.92
N ILE A 21 -8.80 5.51 3.64
CA ILE A 21 -8.02 6.65 3.16
C ILE A 21 -8.68 7.99 3.54
N ASP A 22 -9.98 8.13 3.33
CA ASP A 22 -10.71 9.37 3.64
C ASP A 22 -10.73 9.65 5.15
N ALA A 23 -10.93 8.63 5.98
CA ALA A 23 -10.93 8.76 7.43
C ALA A 23 -9.56 9.17 7.98
N HIS A 24 -8.49 8.62 7.42
CA HIS A 24 -7.12 8.84 7.89
C HIS A 24 -6.47 10.09 7.26
N GLY A 25 -6.85 10.47 6.03
CA GLY A 25 -6.40 11.70 5.38
C GLY A 25 -6.97 12.94 6.06
N ASN A 26 -8.27 12.92 6.39
CA ASN A 26 -8.93 14.08 7.00
C ASN A 26 -8.54 14.32 8.47
N GLN A 27 -7.89 13.36 9.12
CA GLN A 27 -7.44 13.50 10.51
C GLN A 27 -6.20 14.40 10.65
N ILE A 28 -5.50 14.68 9.55
CA ILE A 28 -4.25 15.45 9.63
C ILE A 28 -4.36 16.76 8.85
N PRO A 29 -4.48 17.92 9.53
CA PRO A 29 -4.62 19.21 8.87
C PRO A 29 -3.52 19.46 7.84
N GLY A 30 -3.94 19.78 6.60
CA GLY A 30 -3.01 20.06 5.49
C GLY A 30 -2.43 18.83 4.78
N ARG A 31 -2.94 17.63 5.06
CA ARG A 31 -2.51 16.39 4.41
C ARG A 31 -3.71 15.73 3.74
N LEU A 32 -3.69 15.67 2.41
CA LEU A 32 -4.71 14.98 1.62
C LEU A 32 -4.00 14.08 0.61
N GLY A 33 -2.96 13.35 1.03
CA GLY A 33 -2.10 12.65 0.09
C GLY A 33 -0.86 11.99 0.68
N GLY A 34 -0.06 11.43 -0.22
CA GLY A 34 1.16 10.69 0.06
C GLY A 34 2.01 10.47 -1.20
N TYR A 35 3.12 9.77 -1.04
CA TYR A 35 3.95 9.31 -2.14
C TYR A 35 3.77 7.82 -2.34
N LEU A 36 3.40 7.42 -3.54
CA LEU A 36 3.48 6.04 -4.01
C LEU A 36 4.84 5.82 -4.66
N CYS A 37 5.50 4.75 -4.26
CA CYS A 37 6.81 4.35 -4.74
C CYS A 37 6.75 2.92 -5.26
N VAL A 38 7.41 2.65 -6.39
CA VAL A 38 7.61 1.31 -6.94
C VAL A 38 9.10 1.11 -7.16
N VAL A 39 9.64 0.04 -6.59
CA VAL A 39 11.05 -0.36 -6.71
C VAL A 39 11.13 -1.75 -7.32
N GLN A 40 12.03 -1.93 -8.28
CA GLN A 40 12.28 -3.22 -8.90
C GLN A 40 13.05 -4.16 -7.97
N ARG A 41 12.65 -5.43 -7.93
CA ARG A 41 13.38 -6.54 -7.30
C ARG A 41 14.22 -7.27 -8.35
N PRO A 42 15.38 -7.82 -7.97
CA PRO A 42 16.10 -7.61 -6.71
C PRO A 42 16.96 -6.33 -6.71
N THR A 43 16.93 -5.54 -7.79
CA THR A 43 17.93 -4.49 -8.06
C THR A 43 17.82 -3.25 -7.16
N GLY A 44 16.65 -2.99 -6.58
CA GLY A 44 16.40 -1.79 -5.80
C GLY A 44 16.28 -0.51 -6.63
N ILE A 45 16.18 -0.64 -7.96
CA ILE A 45 16.02 0.47 -8.89
C ILE A 45 14.63 1.06 -8.70
N LEU A 46 14.57 2.37 -8.50
CA LEU A 46 13.32 3.13 -8.42
C LEU A 46 12.68 3.18 -9.81
N GLN A 47 11.51 2.56 -9.97
CA GLN A 47 10.74 2.52 -11.22
C GLN A 47 9.72 3.66 -11.28
N MET A 48 9.09 3.97 -10.15
CA MET A 48 8.08 5.01 -10.06
C MET A 48 8.16 5.69 -8.70
N LEU A 49 7.97 7.01 -8.70
CA LEU A 49 7.72 7.80 -7.52
C LEU A 49 6.70 8.87 -7.90
N ARG A 50 5.54 8.84 -7.26
CA ARG A 50 4.41 9.70 -7.61
C ARG A 50 3.75 10.26 -6.37
N SER A 51 3.61 11.59 -6.34
CA SER A 51 2.73 12.26 -5.40
C SER A 51 1.27 11.95 -5.75
N ILE A 52 0.51 11.46 -4.76
CA ILE A 52 -0.93 11.23 -4.84
C ILE A 52 -1.58 12.22 -3.88
N GLY A 53 -2.53 13.02 -4.37
CA GLY A 53 -3.22 14.00 -3.56
C GLY A 53 -2.43 15.29 -3.33
N MET A 54 -2.66 15.96 -2.19
CA MET A 54 -2.11 17.28 -1.90
C MET A 54 -1.37 17.35 -0.56
N PHE A 55 -0.25 18.07 -0.56
CA PHE A 55 0.51 18.44 0.64
C PHE A 55 0.53 19.95 0.81
N THR A 56 0.27 20.44 2.02
CA THR A 56 0.45 21.88 2.32
C THR A 56 1.85 22.21 2.86
N ASP A 57 2.60 21.24 3.40
CA ASP A 57 3.98 21.41 3.89
C ASP A 57 4.97 20.62 2.99
N SER A 58 5.89 21.33 2.34
CA SER A 58 6.89 20.76 1.44
C SER A 58 7.93 19.89 2.15
N ARG A 59 8.23 20.15 3.43
CA ARG A 59 9.16 19.31 4.21
C ARG A 59 8.55 17.96 4.53
N PHE A 60 7.25 17.95 4.80
CA PHE A 60 6.50 16.72 5.00
C PHE A 60 6.44 15.90 3.71
N ALA A 61 6.13 16.54 2.57
CA ALA A 61 6.17 15.89 1.26
C ALA A 61 7.52 15.20 1.00
N LEU A 62 8.63 15.91 1.22
CA LEU A 62 9.97 15.36 1.05
C LEU A 62 10.27 14.20 2.04
N SER A 63 9.74 14.26 3.26
CA SER A 63 9.86 13.17 4.23
C SER A 63 9.13 11.92 3.73
N CYS A 64 7.88 12.07 3.29
CA CYS A 64 7.07 10.98 2.75
C CYS A 64 7.70 10.35 1.50
N GLU A 65 8.26 11.18 0.62
CA GLU A 65 9.00 10.72 -0.56
C GLU A 65 10.15 9.78 -0.15
N LYS A 66 11.00 10.23 0.77
CA LYS A 66 12.15 9.45 1.26
C LYS A 66 11.70 8.17 1.95
N GLU A 67 10.65 8.26 2.76
CA GLU A 67 10.12 7.14 3.53
C GLU A 67 9.48 6.08 2.63
N ALA A 68 8.68 6.46 1.64
CA ALA A 68 8.12 5.52 0.67
C ALA A 68 9.22 4.75 -0.09
N VAL A 69 10.31 5.43 -0.47
CA VAL A 69 11.47 4.78 -1.09
C VAL A 69 12.19 3.85 -0.12
N ALA A 70 12.42 4.30 1.12
CA ALA A 70 13.08 3.49 2.14
C ALA A 70 12.29 2.21 2.46
N ASN A 71 10.97 2.31 2.62
CA ASN A 71 10.08 1.19 2.90
C ASN A 71 10.03 0.18 1.75
N ALA A 72 9.96 0.65 0.49
CA ALA A 72 10.00 -0.24 -0.66
C ALA A 72 11.35 -0.98 -0.79
N ARG A 73 12.46 -0.32 -0.41
CA ARG A 73 13.80 -0.92 -0.45
C ARG A 73 14.07 -1.87 0.71
N SER A 74 13.55 -1.61 1.91
CA SER A 74 13.77 -2.49 3.07
C SER A 74 13.26 -3.91 2.81
N LEU A 75 12.19 -4.07 2.02
CA LEU A 75 11.69 -5.38 1.59
C LEU A 75 12.65 -6.19 0.71
N LEU A 76 13.74 -5.60 0.21
CA LEU A 76 14.80 -6.34 -0.48
C LEU A 76 15.65 -7.18 0.49
N GLU A 77 15.74 -6.75 1.75
CA GLU A 77 16.47 -7.45 2.81
C GLU A 77 15.69 -8.67 3.33
N TYR A 78 14.38 -8.73 3.05
CA TYR A 78 13.48 -9.79 3.50
C TYR A 78 12.75 -10.39 2.29
N PRO A 79 13.41 -11.24 1.49
CA PRO A 79 12.89 -11.70 0.22
C PRO A 79 11.56 -12.47 0.35
N ASP A 80 11.35 -13.15 1.48
CA ASP A 80 10.15 -13.93 1.76
C ASP A 80 9.00 -13.12 2.40
N ALA A 81 9.27 -11.85 2.75
CA ALA A 81 8.25 -10.98 3.34
C ALA A 81 7.35 -10.37 2.27
N LEU A 82 6.04 -10.48 2.49
CA LEU A 82 5.02 -9.90 1.61
C LEU A 82 4.64 -8.45 1.97
N SER A 83 4.96 -7.99 3.18
CA SER A 83 4.67 -6.64 3.64
C SER A 83 5.73 -6.18 4.65
N THR A 84 6.00 -4.87 4.71
CA THR A 84 6.83 -4.29 5.78
C THR A 84 6.19 -4.53 7.15
N TRP A 85 4.89 -4.78 7.20
CA TRP A 85 4.21 -5.24 8.40
C TRP A 85 4.74 -6.59 8.91
N ALA A 86 4.92 -7.57 8.02
CA ALA A 86 5.29 -8.94 8.40
C ALA A 86 6.69 -9.05 9.04
N ILE A 87 7.54 -8.04 8.83
CA ILE A 87 8.95 -7.99 9.27
C ILE A 87 9.17 -7.16 10.54
N ARG A 88 8.13 -6.52 11.07
CA ARG A 88 8.21 -5.49 12.15
C ARG A 88 8.34 -6.04 13.57
N ASN A 89 8.96 -7.21 13.77
CA ASN A 89 9.26 -7.67 15.12
C ASN A 89 10.78 -7.66 15.36
N PRO A 90 11.35 -6.60 16.01
CA PRO A 90 10.69 -5.50 16.73
C PRO A 90 10.29 -4.29 15.84
N PRO A 91 9.44 -3.35 16.34
CA PRO A 91 8.76 -2.33 15.53
C PRO A 91 9.69 -1.16 15.18
N SER A 92 10.68 -1.39 14.33
CA SER A 92 11.67 -0.37 13.94
C SER A 92 11.50 0.14 12.50
N ILE A 93 10.80 -0.60 11.64
CA ILE A 93 10.56 -0.25 10.23
C ILE A 93 9.26 0.57 10.15
N LEU A 94 9.07 1.46 9.19
CA LEU A 94 7.80 2.19 8.96
C LEU A 94 6.87 1.35 8.05
N GLY A 95 5.56 1.39 8.29
CA GLY A 95 4.58 0.51 7.63
C GLY A 95 4.26 0.95 6.21
N GLY A 96 3.42 0.19 5.50
CA GLY A 96 2.91 0.59 4.18
C GLY A 96 3.80 0.21 2.99
N GLY A 97 4.63 -0.83 3.11
CA GLY A 97 5.31 -1.46 1.97
C GLY A 97 4.76 -2.85 1.70
N ILE A 98 4.58 -3.22 0.44
CA ILE A 98 4.08 -4.52 -0.03
C ILE A 98 5.03 -5.07 -1.10
N ALA A 99 5.38 -6.35 -1.01
CA ALA A 99 6.12 -7.06 -2.03
C ALA A 99 5.16 -7.77 -3.00
N LEU A 100 5.45 -7.68 -4.30
CA LEU A 100 4.76 -8.39 -5.38
C LEU A 100 5.78 -9.28 -6.11
N PRO A 101 6.12 -10.46 -5.57
CA PRO A 101 7.12 -11.34 -6.18
C PRO A 101 6.76 -11.77 -7.60
N ALA A 102 5.48 -11.98 -7.89
CA ALA A 102 5.00 -12.33 -9.24
C ALA A 102 5.30 -11.27 -10.31
N TRP A 103 5.59 -10.03 -9.87
CA TRP A 103 5.86 -8.88 -10.73
C TRP A 103 7.29 -8.35 -10.55
N ASP A 104 8.11 -8.98 -9.71
CA ASP A 104 9.44 -8.51 -9.33
C ASP A 104 9.48 -7.03 -8.90
N ILE A 105 8.49 -6.59 -8.11
CA ILE A 105 8.45 -5.23 -7.56
C ILE A 105 8.11 -5.20 -6.06
N ASN A 106 8.57 -4.15 -5.40
CA ASN A 106 8.10 -3.70 -4.10
C ASN A 106 7.38 -2.37 -4.29
N VAL A 107 6.26 -2.18 -3.60
CA VAL A 107 5.45 -0.96 -3.66
C VAL A 107 5.28 -0.42 -2.26
N SER A 108 5.38 0.89 -2.08
CA SER A 108 5.11 1.51 -0.79
C SER A 108 4.37 2.82 -0.94
N PHE A 109 3.53 3.14 0.03
CA PHE A 109 2.86 4.42 0.15
C PHE A 109 3.21 5.05 1.50
N CYS A 110 3.47 6.35 1.51
CA CYS A 110 3.68 7.11 2.74
C CYS A 110 2.99 8.48 2.64
N GLY A 111 2.26 8.88 3.68
CA GLY A 111 1.58 10.18 3.74
C GLY A 111 0.38 10.18 4.68
N LEU A 112 -0.13 8.98 4.97
CA LEU A 112 -1.16 8.69 5.95
C LEU A 112 -0.53 7.96 7.14
N ASP A 113 -1.36 7.58 8.11
CA ASP A 113 -0.93 6.61 9.11
C ASP A 113 -0.76 5.22 8.47
N GLU A 114 -0.30 4.26 9.27
CA GLU A 114 0.03 2.91 8.77
C GLU A 114 -1.16 2.25 8.07
N VAL A 115 -2.34 2.32 8.66
CA VAL A 115 -3.56 1.72 8.11
C VAL A 115 -3.90 2.40 6.78
N GLY A 116 -3.92 3.74 6.74
CA GLY A 116 -4.16 4.47 5.50
C GLY A 116 -3.12 4.20 4.42
N ASN A 117 -1.85 4.03 4.79
CA ASN A 117 -0.78 3.73 3.84
C ASN A 117 -0.96 2.34 3.20
N GLU A 118 -1.33 1.32 3.98
CA GLU A 118 -1.65 -0.02 3.46
C GLU A 118 -2.84 0.03 2.49
N ALA A 119 -3.91 0.75 2.83
CA ALA A 119 -5.04 0.93 1.93
C ALA A 119 -4.64 1.64 0.62
N GLY A 120 -3.82 2.69 0.72
CA GLY A 120 -3.30 3.43 -0.42
C GLY A 120 -2.51 2.56 -1.40
N VAL A 121 -1.65 1.68 -0.88
CA VAL A 121 -0.94 0.70 -1.73
C VAL A 121 -1.93 -0.24 -2.40
N LEU A 122 -2.83 -0.87 -1.64
CA LEU A 122 -3.74 -1.88 -2.18
C LEU A 122 -4.65 -1.32 -3.27
N ILE A 123 -5.25 -0.14 -3.07
CA ILE A 123 -6.05 0.54 -4.11
C ILE A 123 -5.18 0.79 -5.35
N SER A 124 -3.99 1.35 -5.17
CA SER A 124 -3.09 1.64 -6.30
C SER A 124 -2.77 0.39 -7.11
N LEU A 125 -2.54 -0.75 -6.44
CA LEU A 125 -2.24 -2.02 -7.11
C LEU A 125 -3.44 -2.60 -7.86
N VAL A 126 -4.65 -2.43 -7.31
CA VAL A 126 -5.91 -2.83 -7.96
C VAL A 126 -6.18 -1.95 -9.19
N GLU A 127 -5.99 -0.63 -9.09
CA GLU A 127 -6.16 0.32 -10.21
C GLU A 127 -5.15 0.08 -11.33
N LEU A 128 -3.91 -0.29 -10.98
CA LEU A 128 -2.88 -0.67 -11.94
C LEU A 128 -3.10 -2.06 -12.57
N GLY A 129 -4.12 -2.81 -12.11
CA GLY A 129 -4.41 -4.16 -12.58
C GLY A 129 -3.39 -5.22 -12.15
N LEU A 130 -2.57 -4.90 -11.13
CA LEU A 130 -1.56 -5.81 -10.58
C LEU A 130 -2.17 -6.79 -9.57
N LEU A 131 -3.29 -6.39 -8.94
CA LEU A 131 -4.12 -7.23 -8.08
C LEU A 131 -5.55 -7.37 -8.62
N ASN A 132 -6.15 -8.52 -8.34
CA ASN A 132 -7.54 -8.85 -8.64
C ASN A 132 -8.20 -9.47 -7.38
N SER A 133 -9.46 -9.95 -7.49
CA SER A 133 -10.19 -10.58 -6.38
C SER A 133 -9.41 -11.70 -5.70
N ASP A 134 -8.70 -12.52 -6.48
CA ASP A 134 -8.07 -13.74 -5.98
C ASP A 134 -6.71 -13.41 -5.34
N THR A 135 -6.02 -12.40 -5.87
CA THR A 135 -4.67 -12.03 -5.43
C THR A 135 -4.65 -10.94 -4.38
N VAL A 136 -5.74 -10.19 -4.15
CA VAL A 136 -5.80 -9.16 -3.10
C VAL A 136 -5.90 -9.77 -1.70
N ARG A 137 -6.53 -10.95 -1.58
CA ARG A 137 -6.83 -11.61 -0.30
C ARG A 137 -5.60 -11.87 0.58
N PRO A 138 -4.48 -12.43 0.09
CA PRO A 138 -3.29 -12.65 0.92
C PRO A 138 -2.77 -11.35 1.53
N TYR A 139 -2.85 -10.23 0.80
CA TYR A 139 -2.39 -8.93 1.30
C TYR A 139 -3.30 -8.35 2.37
N LEU A 140 -4.62 -8.53 2.23
CA LEU A 140 -5.58 -8.16 3.29
C LEU A 140 -5.38 -9.00 4.55
N ALA A 141 -5.13 -10.31 4.40
CA ALA A 141 -4.93 -11.24 5.50
C ALA A 141 -3.62 -11.04 6.28
N ILE A 142 -2.61 -10.40 5.66
CA ILE A 142 -1.36 -10.07 6.33
C ILE A 142 -1.55 -8.96 7.35
N SER A 143 -2.53 -8.07 7.19
CA SER A 143 -2.71 -6.97 8.14
C SER A 143 -3.47 -7.41 9.40
N TYR A 144 -3.01 -6.98 10.57
CA TYR A 144 -3.69 -7.16 11.86
C TYR A 144 -4.90 -6.26 12.05
N ASN A 145 -5.16 -5.34 11.12
CA ASN A 145 -6.34 -4.49 11.22
C ASN A 145 -7.60 -5.35 11.03
N ALA A 146 -8.48 -5.33 12.03
CA ALA A 146 -9.72 -6.10 12.01
C ALA A 146 -10.58 -5.84 10.76
N LEU A 147 -10.52 -4.63 10.19
CA LEU A 147 -11.24 -4.29 8.97
C LEU A 147 -10.67 -5.02 7.75
N TYR A 148 -9.35 -5.15 7.62
CA TYR A 148 -8.75 -5.90 6.52
C TYR A 148 -9.00 -7.39 6.63
N LEU A 149 -9.02 -7.94 7.85
CA LEU A 149 -9.37 -9.34 8.08
C LEU A 149 -10.82 -9.64 7.68
N GLN A 150 -11.77 -8.78 8.05
CA GLN A 150 -13.17 -8.91 7.61
C GLN A 150 -13.31 -8.86 6.08
N LEU A 151 -12.54 -7.98 5.41
CA LEU A 151 -12.52 -7.94 3.94
C LEU A 151 -11.92 -9.22 3.34
N ALA A 152 -10.88 -9.78 3.95
CA ALA A 152 -10.28 -11.03 3.49
C ALA A 152 -11.26 -12.21 3.58
N GLU A 153 -12.10 -12.25 4.62
CA GLU A 153 -13.17 -13.24 4.79
C GLU A 153 -14.28 -13.07 3.74
N LEU A 154 -14.73 -11.83 3.49
CA LEU A 154 -15.72 -11.54 2.46
C LEU A 154 -15.21 -11.88 1.04
N ALA A 155 -13.92 -11.70 0.78
CA ALA A 155 -13.30 -12.10 -0.47
C ALA A 155 -13.13 -13.62 -0.63
N ALA A 156 -13.38 -14.41 0.43
CA ALA A 156 -13.31 -15.87 0.40
C ALA A 156 -14.68 -16.56 0.24
N ALA A 157 -15.78 -15.80 0.34
CA ALA A 157 -17.16 -16.27 0.20
C ALA A 157 -17.67 -16.14 -1.24
#